data_AF-A0A0R3R7D9-F1
#
_entry.id   AF-A0A0R3R7D9-F1
#
_cell.length_a   1.000
_cell.length_b   1.000
_cell.length_c   1.000
_cell.angle_alpha   90.00
_cell.angle_beta   90.00
_cell.angle_gamma   90.00
#
_symmetry.space_group_name_H-M   'P 1'
#
loop_
_entity.id
_entity.type
_entity.pdbx_description
1 polymer ?
#
loop_
_entity_poly.entity_id
_entity_poly.type
_entity_poly.pdbx_seq_one_letter_code
_entity_poly.pdbx_strand_id
1 'polypeptide(L)' 'MAVQEGTPSDMFKCGKCGKKNCTYTQVQTRSADEPMTTFVFCRECGNRWKFC' A
#
# COMPACT_ATOMS: atom_id res chain seq x y z
N MET A 1 -1.26 -19.97 0.16
CA MET A 1 -1.84 -18.68 0.64
C MET A 1 -1.15 -17.58 -0.15
N ALA A 2 -1.81 -17.01 -1.16
CA ALA A 2 -1.21 -15.96 -2.00
C ALA A 2 -1.16 -14.67 -1.17
N VAL A 3 0.01 -14.39 -0.60
CA VAL A 3 0.26 -13.11 0.04
C VAL A 3 0.22 -12.04 -1.06
N GLN A 4 -0.61 -11.00 -0.89
CA GLN A 4 -0.68 -9.92 -1.86
C GLN A 4 0.73 -9.39 -2.13
N GLU A 5 1.14 -9.49 -3.39
CA GLU A 5 2.45 -9.23 -4.00
C GLU A 5 2.78 -7.73 -4.07
N GLY A 6 2.44 -6.99 -3.01
CA GLY A 6 2.94 -5.64 -2.78
C GLY A 6 4.29 -5.69 -2.06
N THR A 7 5.09 -4.64 -2.24
CA THR A 7 6.36 -4.49 -1.55
C THR A 7 6.09 -4.23 -0.06
N PRO A 8 6.54 -5.10 0.87
CA PRO A 8 6.36 -4.85 2.30
C PRO A 8 7.20 -3.63 2.71
N SER A 9 6.60 -2.69 3.40
CA SER A 9 7.27 -1.50 3.91
C SER A 9 6.75 -1.12 5.29
N ASP A 10 7.71 -0.83 6.16
CA ASP A 10 7.46 -0.33 7.52
C ASP A 10 7.27 1.20 7.54
N MET A 11 7.35 1.87 6.37
CA MET A 11 7.18 3.32 6.25
C MET A 11 5.76 3.79 6.60
N PHE A 12 4.76 2.92 6.48
CA PHE A 12 3.37 3.27 6.70
C PHE A 12 2.81 2.56 7.94
N LYS A 13 2.39 3.37 8.92
CA LYS A 13 1.67 2.87 10.09
C LYS A 13 0.17 2.82 9.79
N CYS A 14 -0.45 1.66 10.00
CA CYS A 14 -1.88 1.53 9.84
C CYS A 14 -2.63 2.30 10.95
N GLY A 15 -3.52 3.22 10.56
CA GLY A 15 -4.35 3.95 11.52
C GLY A 15 -5.39 3.10 12.26
N LYS A 16 -5.73 1.91 11.75
CA LYS A 16 -6.71 1.01 12.40
C LYS A 16 -6.08 0.08 13.45
N CYS A 17 -5.04 -0.66 13.07
CA CYS A 17 -4.42 -1.64 13.97
C CYS A 17 -3.15 -1.13 14.66
N GLY A 18 -2.65 0.06 14.28
CA GLY A 18 -1.45 0.66 14.86
C GLY A 18 -0.14 -0.04 14.49
N LYS A 19 -0.19 -1.10 13.69
CA LYS A 19 0.99 -1.85 13.26
C LYS A 19 1.54 -1.31 11.95
N LYS A 20 2.80 -1.64 11.68
CA LYS A 20 3.59 -1.13 10.57
C LYS A 20 3.72 -2.13 9.41
N ASN A 21 3.13 -3.32 9.55
CA ASN A 21 3.16 -4.37 8.55
C ASN A 21 2.19 -4.05 7.40
N CYS A 22 2.58 -3.08 6.59
CA CYS A 22 1.88 -2.66 5.40
C CYS A 22 2.67 -3.05 4.16
N THR A 23 1.95 -3.36 3.10
CA THR A 23 2.47 -3.54 1.75
C THR A 23 2.03 -2.36 0.91
N TYR A 24 2.94 -1.79 0.15
CA TYR A 24 2.58 -0.76 -0.82
C TYR A 24 2.77 -1.32 -2.24
N THR A 25 1.91 -0.89 -3.14
CA THR A 25 2.04 -1.13 -4.57
C THR A 25 1.93 0.20 -5.28
N GLN A 26 2.73 0.38 -6.31
CA GLN A 26 2.75 1.61 -7.06
C GLN A 26 2.23 1.32 -8.46
N VAL A 27 1.11 1.94 -8.82
CA VAL A 27 0.38 1.65 -10.06
C VAL A 27 0.24 2.96 -10.81
N GLN A 28 0.65 2.97 -12.07
CA GLN A 28 0.30 4.06 -12.99
C GLN A 28 -1.08 3.78 -13.58
N THR A 29 -2.07 4.60 -13.25
CA THR A 29 -3.47 4.37 -13.63
C THR A 29 -3.93 5.11 -14.88
N ARG A 30 -3.17 6.08 -15.39
CA ARG A 30 -3.70 7.00 -16.41
C ARG A 30 -2.75 7.41 -17.54
N SER A 31 -1.47 7.68 -17.27
CA SER A 31 -0.46 7.95 -18.31
C SER A 31 0.95 7.97 -17.70
N ALA A 32 1.99 7.84 -18.51
CA ALA A 32 3.39 7.95 -18.07
C ALA A 32 3.78 9.37 -17.59
N ASP A 33 2.97 10.37 -17.92
CA ASP A 33 3.13 11.78 -17.52
C ASP A 33 2.53 12.13 -16.15
N GLU A 34 1.75 11.24 -15.53
CA GLU A 34 1.26 11.45 -14.15
C GLU A 34 2.14 10.69 -13.14
N PRO A 35 2.40 11.27 -11.95
CA PRO A 35 3.20 10.61 -10.94
C PRO A 35 2.54 9.30 -10.52
N MET A 36 3.37 8.29 -10.29
CA MET A 36 2.94 6.94 -9.94
C MET A 36 2.08 6.94 -8.66
N THR A 37 0.85 6.42 -8.75
CA THR A 37 -0.08 6.38 -7.62
C THR A 37 0.35 5.28 -6.65
N THR A 38 0.58 5.64 -5.39
CA THR A 38 1.01 4.68 -4.36
C THR A 38 -0.18 4.23 -3.54
N PHE A 39 -0.51 2.94 -3.63
CA PHE A 39 -1.55 2.28 -2.84
C PHE A 39 -0.92 1.54 -1.67
N VAL A 40 -1.41 1.80 -0.46
CA VAL A 40 -0.95 1.13 0.75
C VAL A 40 -2.04 0.19 1.24
N PHE A 41 -1.64 -1.02 1.61
CA PHE A 41 -2.48 -2.09 2.10
C PHE A 41 -1.90 -2.66 3.39
N CYS A 42 -2.68 -2.69 4.46
CA CYS A 42 -2.29 -3.32 5.72
C CYS A 42 -2.58 -4.83 5.68
N ARG A 43 -1.53 -5.64 5.76
CA ARG A 43 -1.67 -7.12 5.75
C ARG A 43 -2.27 -7.71 7.01
N GLU A 44 -2.46 -6.90 8.05
CA GLU A 44 -2.97 -7.39 9.34
C GLU A 44 -4.46 -7.15 9.54
N CYS A 45 -4.97 -5.99 9.12
CA CYS A 45 -6.39 -5.66 9.27
C CYS A 45 -7.13 -5.51 7.93
N GLY A 46 -6.42 -5.65 6.81
CA GLY A 46 -6.99 -5.49 5.47
C GLY A 46 -7.32 -4.04 5.08
N ASN A 47 -6.88 -3.06 5.88
CA ASN A 47 -7.13 -1.65 5.58
C ASN A 47 -6.31 -1.20 4.36
N ARG A 48 -6.94 -0.51 3.41
CA ARG A 48 -6.27 -0.03 2.19
C ARG A 48 -6.58 1.44 1.94
N TRP A 49 -5.57 2.20 1.55
CA TRP A 49 -5.71 3.63 1.25
C TRP A 49 -4.74 4.08 0.16
N LYS A 50 -5.06 5.17 -0.52
CA LYS A 50 -4.15 5.85 -1.45
C LYS A 50 -3.27 6.83 -0.67
N PHE A 51 -1.99 6.87 -0.99
CA PHE A 51 -1.05 7.82 -0.39
C PHE A 51 -0.76 9.01 -1.31
N CYS A 52 -0.72 8.80 -2.62
CA CYS A 52 -0.56 9.81 -3.65
C CYS A 52 -1.25 9.29 -4.90
#